data_AF-A0A7V1BSG5-F1
#
_entry.id   AF-A0A7V1BSG5-F1
#
_cell.length_a   1.000
_cell.length_b   1.000
_cell.length_c   1.000
_cell.angle_alpha   90.00
_cell.angle_beta   90.00
_cell.angle_gamma   90.00
#
_symmetry.space_group_name_H-M   'P 1'
#
loop_
_entity.id
_entity.type
_entity.pdbx_description
1 polymer ?
#
loop_
_entity_poly.entity_id
_entity_poly.type
_entity_poly.pdbx_seq_one_letter_code
_entity_poly.pdbx_strand_id
1 'polypeptide(L)' 'MSRNNITVGLFGFGCVGQGLFSVLENSIGFKPEIKKICVKHKEKERNLADKYFTFNKY' A
#
# COMPACT_ATOMS: atom_id res chain seq x y z
N MET A 1 11.60 6.31 22.99
CA MET A 1 10.29 6.61 22.36
C MET A 1 9.76 5.32 21.72
N SER A 2 8.54 4.91 22.05
CA SER A 2 7.90 3.74 21.41
C SER A 2 7.71 4.02 19.93
N ARG A 3 8.42 3.29 19.05
CA ARG A 3 8.06 3.27 17.63
C ARG A 3 6.80 2.42 17.51
N ASN A 4 5.65 3.08 17.46
CA ASN A 4 4.41 2.40 17.12
C ASN A 4 4.49 2.01 15.65
N ASN A 5 4.72 0.72 15.37
CA ASN A 5 4.68 0.20 14.00
C ASN A 5 3.24 0.34 13.50
N ILE A 6 3.00 1.32 12.63
CA ILE A 6 1.68 1.51 12.03
C ILE A 6 1.58 0.59 10.81
N THR A 7 0.61 -0.31 10.84
CA THR A 7 0.26 -1.15 9.71
C THR A 7 -0.90 -0.51 8.94
N VAL A 8 -0.74 -0.34 7.63
CA VAL A 8 -1.71 0.29 6.74
C VAL A 8 -2.26 -0.71 5.73
N GLY A 9 -3.59 -0.74 5.60
CA GLY A 9 -4.29 -1.35 4.48
C GLY A 9 -4.78 -0.27 3.53
N LEU A 10 -4.55 -0.43 2.23
CA LEU A 10 -4.97 0.54 1.22
C LEU A 10 -6.09 -0.02 0.35
N PHE A 11 -7.12 0.78 0.07
CA PHE A 11 -8.16 0.42 -0.89
C PHE A 11 -7.99 1.25 -2.17
N GLY A 12 -7.62 0.57 -3.25
CA GLY A 12 -7.33 1.17 -4.54
C GLY A 12 -5.84 1.45 -4.76
N PHE A 13 -5.42 1.31 -6.02
CA PHE A 13 -4.04 1.55 -6.45
C PHE A 13 -4.02 2.23 -7.83
N GLY A 14 -4.64 3.41 -7.89
CA GLY A 14 -4.55 4.34 -9.03
C GLY A 14 -3.51 5.43 -8.78
N CYS A 15 -3.67 6.60 -9.40
CA CYS A 15 -2.72 7.72 -9.27
C CYS A 15 -2.47 8.10 -7.80
N VAL A 16 -3.54 8.22 -7.00
CA VAL A 16 -3.43 8.59 -5.57
C VAL A 16 -2.78 7.47 -4.74
N GLY A 17 -3.19 6.22 -4.95
CA GLY A 17 -2.65 5.08 -4.20
C GLY A 17 -1.16 4.85 -4.45
N GLN A 18 -0.72 5.07 -5.69
CA GLN A 18 0.70 5.05 -6.05
C GLN A 18 1.47 6.19 -5.39
N GLY A 19 0.95 7.42 -5.45
CA GLY A 19 1.58 8.57 -4.79
C GLY A 19 1.72 8.38 -3.28
N LEU A 20 0.68 7.86 -2.62
CA LEU A 20 0.73 7.56 -1.20
C LEU A 20 1.80 6.51 -0.87
N PHE A 21 1.85 5.41 -1.64
CA PHE A 21 2.90 4.39 -1.48
C PHE A 21 4.30 5.01 -1.57
N SER A 22 4.56 5.81 -2.62
CA SER A 22 5.85 6.46 -2.82
C SER A 22 6.23 7.41 -1.69
N VAL A 23 5.30 8.21 -1.16
CA VAL A 23 5.58 9.12 -0.05
C VAL A 23 5.90 8.34 1.24
N LEU A 24 5.16 7.27 1.52
CA LEU A 24 5.39 6.46 2.71
C LEU A 24 6.73 5.70 2.66
N GLU A 25 7.12 5.21 1.48
CA GLU A 25 8.39 4.49 1.29
C GLU A 25 9.61 5.42 1.41
N ASN A 26 9.49 6.67 0.93
CA ASN A 26 10.56 7.67 0.96
C ASN A 26 10.62 8.51 2.24
N SER A 27 9.69 8.32 3.17
CA SER A 27 9.63 9.09 4.41
C SER A 27 10.74 8.68 5.39
N ILE A 28 11.45 9.68 5.95
CA ILE A 28 12.63 9.48 6.81
C ILE A 28 12.21 9.17 8.26
N GLY A 29 11.17 9.83 8.76
CA GLY A 29 10.72 9.74 10.16
C GLY A 29 9.48 8.88 10.39
N PHE A 30 8.74 8.56 9.32
CA PHE A 30 7.46 7.85 9.39
C PHE A 30 7.42 6.74 8.34
N LYS A 31 7.73 5.50 8.76
CA LYS A 31 7.72 4.32 7.90
C LYS A 31 6.64 3.33 8.33
N PRO A 32 5.37 3.59 7.98
CA PRO A 32 4.33 2.60 8.18
C PRO A 32 4.55 1.41 7.23
N GLU A 33 4.12 0.23 7.66
CA GLU A 33 4.15 -0.97 6.84
C GLU A 33 2.84 -1.08 6.05
N ILE A 34 2.91 -1.08 4.72
CA ILE A 34 1.75 -1.37 3.87
C ILE A 34 1.60 -2.90 3.77
N LYS A 35 0.61 -3.45 4.47
CA LYS A 35 0.39 -4.90 4.55
C LYS A 35 -0.25 -5.45 3.28
N LYS A 36 -1.35 -4.82 2.84
CA LYS A 36 -2.12 -5.23 1.67
C LYS A 36 -2.81 -4.03 1.02
N ILE A 37 -2.94 -4.11 -0.30
CA ILE A 37 -3.61 -3.13 -1.14
C ILE A 37 -4.77 -3.85 -1.84
N CYS A 38 -6.00 -3.56 -1.43
CA CYS A 38 -7.19 -4.10 -2.05
C CYS A 38 -7.46 -3.41 -3.38
N VAL A 39 -7.55 -4.16 -4.47
CA VAL A 39 -7.82 -3.63 -5.80
C VAL A 39 -8.94 -4.42 -6.49
N LYS A 40 -9.67 -3.79 -7.41
CA LYS A 40 -10.84 -4.41 -8.06
C LYS A 40 -10.47 -5.42 -9.15
N HIS A 41 -9.53 -5.08 -10.01
CA HIS A 41 -9.20 -5.87 -11.20
C HIS A 41 -7.83 -6.53 -11.05
N LYS A 42 -7.78 -7.87 -11.07
CA LYS A 42 -6.56 -8.67 -10.95
C LYS A 42 -5.64 -8.55 -12.15
N GLU A 43 -6.21 -8.50 -13.34
CA GLU A 43 -5.46 -8.47 -14.60
C GLU A 43 -4.91 -7.09 -14.95
N LYS A 44 -5.32 -6.04 -14.23
CA LYS A 44 -4.77 -4.70 -14.44
C LYS A 44 -3.32 -4.66 -13.94
N GLU A 45 -2.37 -4.46 -14.85
CA GLU A 45 -0.96 -4.29 -14.50
C GLU A 45 -0.73 -3.09 -13.57
N ARG A 46 0.21 -3.25 -12.63
CA ARG A 46 0.57 -2.26 -11.62
C ARG A 46 2.06 -2.33 -11.34
N ASN A 47 2.65 -1.20 -11.00
CA ASN A 47 4.08 -1.06 -10.71
C ASN A 47 4.48 -1.56 -9.31
N LEU A 48 3.91 -2.66 -8.84
CA LEU A 48 4.27 -3.34 -7.59
C LEU A 48 4.08 -4.86 -7.75
N ALA A 49 4.80 -5.65 -6.96
CA ALA A 49 4.65 -7.09 -6.96
C ALA A 49 3.27 -7.55 -6.45
N ASP A 50 2.75 -8.65 -7.01
CA ASP A 50 1.44 -9.23 -6.68
C ASP A 50 1.24 -9.52 -5.18
N LYS A 51 2.33 -9.76 -4.45
CA LYS A 51 2.30 -9.97 -3.00
C LYS A 51 1.66 -8.81 -2.22
N TYR A 52 1.75 -7.58 -2.73
CA TYR A 52 1.14 -6.41 -2.10
C TYR A 52 -0.35 -6.34 -2.32
N PHE A 53 -0.90 -7.02 -3.33
CA PHE A 53 -2.30 -6.89 -3.70
C PHE A 53 -3.19 -7.96 -3.04
N THR A 54 -4.45 -7.58 -2.84
CA THR A 54 -5.55 -8.48 -2.51
C THR A 54 -6.77 -8.08 -3.33
N PHE A 55 -7.63 -9.06 -3.58
CA PHE A 55 -8.92 -8.87 -4.26
C PHE A 55 -10.08 -9.06 -3.30
N ASN A 56 -9.79 -9.53 -2.09
CA ASN A 56 -10.76 -9.64 -1.03
C ASN A 56 -10.97 -8.28 -0.36
N LYS A 57 -12.22 -7.81 -0.39
CA LYS A 57 -12.64 -6.54 0.21
C LYS A 57 -13.01 -6.68 1.70
N TYR A 58 -13.11 -7.91 2.22
CA TYR A 58 -13.62 -8.24 3.56
C TYR A 58 -12.68 -9.18 4.32
#